data_AF-A0A7V8F5P8-F1
#
_entry.id   AF-A0A7V8F5P8-F1
#
_cell.length_a   1.000
_cell.length_b   1.000
_cell.length_c   1.000
_cell.angle_alpha   90.00
_cell.angle_beta   90.00
_cell.angle_gamma   90.00
#
_symmetry.space_group_name_H-M   'P 1'
#
loop_
_entity.id
_entity.type
_entity.pdbx_description
1 polymer ?
#
loop_
_entity_poly.entity_id
_entity_poly.type
_entity_poly.pdbx_seq_one_letter_code
_entity_poly.pdbx_strand_id
1 'polypeptide(L)'
;MLQLNPPLPLNTPKGEGFAHFLIDYGPESDLYWTVFITATGEIWTFSNREVRASKNITLGRTAPTSPRPAPVRRTEPSEGAVVALGTKEAK
;
A
#
# COMPACT_ATOMS: atom_id res chain seq x y z
N MET A 1 0.79 -17.07 -5.83
CA MET A 1 0.88 -15.75 -6.49
C MET A 1 0.35 -15.87 -7.90
N LEU A 2 -0.48 -14.93 -8.34
CA LEU A 2 -1.11 -14.87 -9.65
C LEU A 2 -0.84 -13.50 -10.28
N GLN A 3 -0.31 -13.48 -11.50
CA GLN A 3 -0.25 -12.25 -12.31
C GLN A 3 -1.61 -12.05 -13.00
N LEU A 4 -2.14 -10.82 -12.92
CA LEU A 4 -3.41 -10.44 -13.52
C LEU A 4 -3.17 -9.96 -14.96
N ASN A 5 -3.95 -10.50 -15.89
CA ASN A 5 -3.92 -10.09 -17.29
C ASN A 5 -5.36 -10.17 -17.86
N PRO A 6 -6.08 -9.04 -18.01
CA PRO A 6 -5.61 -7.66 -17.80
C PRO A 6 -5.44 -7.30 -16.31
N PRO A 7 -4.62 -6.28 -15.99
CA PRO A 7 -4.56 -5.74 -14.64
C PRO A 7 -5.89 -5.09 -14.25
N LEU A 8 -6.25 -5.16 -12.96
CA LEU A 8 -7.56 -4.72 -12.48
C LEU A 8 -7.50 -3.31 -11.87
N PRO A 9 -8.42 -2.39 -12.22
CA PRO A 9 -8.46 -1.07 -11.61
C PRO A 9 -8.97 -1.16 -10.16
N LEU A 10 -8.16 -0.66 -9.23
CA LEU A 10 -8.46 -0.60 -7.80
C LEU A 10 -8.28 0.83 -7.27
N ASN A 11 -9.09 1.15 -6.28
CA ASN A 11 -8.91 2.29 -5.39
C ASN A 11 -8.12 1.83 -4.17
N THR A 12 -7.08 2.58 -3.81
CA THR A 12 -6.18 2.28 -2.69
C THR A 12 -6.11 3.48 -1.73
N PRO A 13 -5.53 3.33 -0.53
CA PRO A 13 -5.25 4.46 0.37
C PRO A 13 -4.34 5.53 -0.25
N LYS A 14 -3.57 5.18 -1.30
CA LYS A 14 -2.67 6.07 -2.04
C LYS A 14 -3.28 6.61 -3.34
N GLY A 15 -4.57 6.37 -3.57
CA GLY A 15 -5.27 6.77 -4.79
C GLY A 15 -5.54 5.59 -5.73
N GLU A 16 -5.93 5.91 -6.95
CA GLU A 16 -6.25 4.92 -7.97
C GLU A 16 -4.99 4.25 -8.52
N GLY A 17 -5.13 2.97 -8.88
CA GLY A 17 -4.06 2.20 -9.46
C GLY A 17 -4.54 0.92 -10.11
N PHE A 18 -3.60 0.21 -10.71
CA PHE A 18 -3.85 -1.07 -11.39
C PHE A 18 -3.17 -2.20 -10.64
N ALA A 19 -3.95 -3.18 -10.21
CA ALA A 19 -3.44 -4.41 -9.62
C ALA A 19 -2.85 -5.30 -10.71
N HIS A 20 -1.58 -5.64 -10.56
CA HIS A 20 -0.84 -6.51 -11.49
C HIS A 20 -0.63 -7.90 -10.90
N PHE A 21 -0.59 -8.04 -9.58
CA PHE A 21 -0.38 -9.32 -8.92
C PHE A 21 -1.30 -9.49 -7.72
N LEU A 22 -1.81 -10.71 -7.56
CA LEU A 22 -2.50 -11.20 -6.37
C LEU A 22 -1.61 -12.21 -5.65
N ILE A 23 -1.34 -11.96 -4.38
CA ILE A 23 -0.56 -12.82 -3.50
C ILE A 23 -1.54 -13.41 -2.49
N ASP A 24 -1.66 -14.73 -2.53
CA ASP A 24 -2.42 -15.53 -1.59
C ASP A 24 -1.43 -16.37 -0.78
N TYR A 25 -1.42 -16.17 0.54
CA TYR A 25 -0.58 -16.90 1.49
C TYR A 25 -1.29 -18.11 2.11
N GLY A 26 -2.58 -18.30 1.82
CA GLY A 26 -3.41 -19.38 2.35
C GLY A 26 -4.49 -18.92 3.35
N PRO A 27 -5.26 -19.86 3.93
CA PRO A 27 -6.50 -19.58 4.65
C PRO A 27 -6.39 -18.64 5.86
N GLU A 28 -5.23 -18.60 6.51
CA GLU A 28 -4.98 -17.82 7.73
C GLU A 28 -4.36 -16.44 7.44
N SER A 29 -4.38 -16.00 6.18
CA SER A 29 -3.77 -14.74 5.75
C SER A 29 -4.68 -13.98 4.80
N ASP A 30 -4.61 -12.66 4.85
CA ASP A 30 -5.37 -11.82 3.91
C ASP A 30 -4.79 -11.96 2.50
N LEU A 31 -5.63 -11.69 1.50
CA LEU A 31 -5.17 -11.55 0.12
C LEU A 31 -4.41 -10.23 -0.02
N TYR A 32 -3.28 -10.25 -0.71
CA TYR A 32 -2.47 -9.06 -0.95
C TYR A 32 -2.43 -8.71 -2.44
N TRP A 33 -2.54 -7.42 -2.73
CA TRP A 33 -2.63 -6.89 -4.09
C TRP A 33 -1.43 -5.99 -4.35
N THR A 34 -0.61 -6.34 -5.33
CA THR A 34 0.46 -5.46 -5.83
C THR A 34 -0.12 -4.52 -6.85
N VAL A 35 -0.17 -3.24 -6.50
CA VAL A 35 -0.83 -2.18 -7.25
C VAL A 35 0.18 -1.13 -7.69
N PHE A 36 0.10 -0.72 -8.95
CA PHE A 36 0.87 0.40 -9.50
C PHE A 36 0.00 1.64 -9.42
N ILE A 37 0.45 2.65 -8.69
CA ILE A 37 -0.33 3.87 -8.44
C ILE A 37 -0.28 4.76 -9.68
N THR A 38 -1.45 5.10 -10.24
CA THR A 38 -1.56 5.82 -11.51
C THR A 38 -0.92 7.20 -11.44
N ALA A 39 -1.10 7.92 -10.33
CA ALA A 39 -0.64 9.29 -10.19
C ALA A 39 0.87 9.43 -9.95
N THR A 40 1.50 8.45 -9.29
CA THR A 40 2.88 8.57 -8.82
C THR A 40 3.84 7.55 -9.45
N GLY A 41 3.32 6.49 -10.07
CA GLY A 41 4.12 5.36 -10.55
C GLY A 41 4.69 4.48 -9.43
N GLU A 42 4.39 4.78 -8.15
CA GLU A 42 4.83 3.94 -7.03
C GLU A 42 4.18 2.55 -7.11
N ILE A 43 4.93 1.54 -6.66
CA ILE A 43 4.43 0.16 -6.54
C ILE A 43 4.22 -0.13 -5.05
N TRP A 44 3.01 -0.54 -4.69
CA TRP A 44 2.64 -0.86 -3.32
C TRP A 44 1.90 -2.18 -3.22
N THR A 45 2.04 -2.84 -2.08
CA THR A 45 1.27 -4.04 -1.74
C THR A 45 0.26 -3.68 -0.66
N PHE A 46 -1.01 -3.96 -0.93
CA PHE A 46 -2.13 -3.68 -0.02
C PHE A 46 -2.85 -4.97 0.37
N SER A 47 -3.31 -5.06 1.62
CA SER A 47 -4.20 -6.13 2.05
C SER A 47 -5.61 -5.95 1.47
N ASN A 48 -6.38 -7.03 1.33
CA ASN A 48 -7.69 -7.02 0.68
C ASN A 48 -8.66 -6.01 1.34
N ARG A 49 -8.58 -5.88 2.66
CA ARG A 49 -9.37 -4.91 3.43
C ARG A 49 -9.09 -3.44 3.06
N GLU A 50 -7.89 -3.14 2.56
CA GLU A 50 -7.43 -1.78 2.23
C GLU A 50 -7.84 -1.35 0.82
N VAL A 51 -8.17 -2.28 -0.08
CA VAL A 51 -8.48 -1.94 -1.48
C VAL A 51 -9.97 -2.02 -1.78
N ARG A 52 -10.41 -1.27 -2.79
CA ARG A 52 -11.78 -1.35 -3.32
C ARG A 52 -11.73 -1.43 -4.84
N ALA A 53 -12.60 -2.24 -5.43
CA ALA A 53 -12.73 -2.25 -6.88
C ALA A 53 -13.20 -0.86 -7.36
N SER A 54 -12.62 -0.36 -8.46
CA SER A 54 -13.00 0.96 -8.98
C SER A 54 -14.47 1.02 -9.42
N LYS A 55 -14.99 2.22 -9.69
CA LYS A 55 -16.35 2.40 -10.20
C LYS A 55 -16.50 1.70 -11.56
N ASN A 56 -17.59 0.96 -11.77
CA ASN A 56 -17.94 0.35 -13.04
C ASN A 56 -19.47 0.29 -13.19
N ILE A 57 -20.02 1.18 -14.01
CA ILE A 57 -21.47 1.35 -14.19
C ILE A 57 -22.09 0.11 -14.87
N THR A 58 -21.42 -0.43 -15.89
CA THR A 58 -21.87 -1.61 -16.63
C THR A 58 -22.01 -2.85 -15.73
N LEU A 59 -21.09 -3.01 -14.77
CA LEU A 59 -21.10 -4.08 -13.78
C LEU A 59 -21.86 -3.72 -12.49
N GLY A 60 -22.61 -2.62 -12.47
CA GLY A 60 -23.43 -2.21 -11.31
C GLY A 60 -22.64 -1.63 -10.12
N ARG A 61 -21.32 -1.46 -10.22
CA ARG A 61 -20.49 -0.80 -9.21
C ARG A 61 -20.55 0.71 -9.35
N THR A 62 -21.62 1.33 -8.87
CA THR A 62 -21.88 2.77 -9.08
C THR A 62 -21.24 3.69 -8.03
N ALA A 63 -21.13 3.24 -6.78
CA ALA A 63 -20.59 4.02 -5.67
C ALA A 63 -19.76 3.15 -4.70
N PRO A 64 -18.55 2.70 -5.08
CA PRO A 64 -17.68 1.98 -4.16
C PRO A 64 -17.31 2.88 -2.98
N THR A 65 -17.29 2.32 -1.77
CA THR A 65 -16.82 3.02 -0.57
C THR A 65 -15.34 3.39 -0.70
N SER A 66 -14.91 4.42 0.02
CA SER A 66 -13.50 4.80 0.03
C SER A 66 -12.63 3.69 0.65
N PRO A 67 -11.42 3.46 0.12
CA PRO A 67 -10.42 2.57 0.72
C PRO A 67 -10.17 2.94 2.19
N ARG A 68 -10.08 1.94 3.07
CA ARG A 68 -9.73 2.20 4.47
C ARG A 68 -8.28 2.69 4.51
N PRO A 69 -7.96 3.79 5.20
CA PRO A 69 -6.57 4.19 5.39
C PRO A 69 -5.77 3.04 6.01
N ALA A 70 -4.56 2.80 5.51
CA ALA A 70 -3.65 1.87 6.15
C ALA A 70 -3.49 2.28 7.63
N PRO A 71 -3.51 1.33 8.58
CA PRO A 71 -3.26 1.67 9.97
C PRO A 71 -1.92 2.37 10.07
N VAL A 72 -1.91 3.58 10.61
CA VAL A 72 -0.68 4.35 10.86
C VAL A 72 0.22 3.47 11.71
N ARG A 73 1.32 2.96 11.14
CA ARG A 73 2.38 2.32 11.93
C ARG A 73 2.83 3.37 12.94
N ARG A 74 2.66 3.13 14.24
CA ARG A 74 3.32 3.94 15.26
C ARG A 74 4.81 3.87 14.96
N THR A 75 5.40 5.00 14.61
CA THR A 75 6.86 5.16 14.66
C THR A 75 7.22 5.14 16.14
N GLU A 76 7.68 4.01 16.65
CA GLU A 76 8.46 4.01 17.88
C GLU A 76 9.68 4.92 17.61
N PRO A 77 10.00 5.88 18.50
CA PRO A 77 11.18 6.69 18.32
C PRO A 77 12.40 5.77 18.30
N SER A 78 13.17 5.80 17.20
CA SER A 78 14.44 5.08 17.12
C SER A 78 15.41 5.70 18.12
N GLU A 79 15.65 5.01 19.23
CA GLU A 79 16.68 5.37 20.20
C GLU A 79 18.07 5.17 19.55
N GLY A 80 18.86 6.25 19.46
CA GLY A 80 20.32 6.12 19.36
C GLY A 80 21.04 6.60 18.09
N ALA A 81 20.52 7.56 17.33
CA ALA A 81 21.32 8.25 16.32
C ALA A 81 21.86 9.60 16.87
N VAL A 82 22.94 9.56 17.66
CA VAL A 82 24.01 10.59 17.70
C VAL A 82 25.20 10.10 18.56
N VAL A 83 26.15 9.42 17.92
CA VAL A 83 27.53 9.37 18.43
C VAL A 83 28.40 10.15 17.46
N ALA A 84 28.64 11.42 17.76
CA ALA A 84 29.80 12.20 17.31
C ALA A 84 29.75 13.58 17.97
N LEU A 85 30.64 13.85 18.93
CA LEU A 85 31.51 15.01 18.90
C LEU A 85 32.63 14.80 19.93
N GLY A 86 33.75 14.25 19.46
CA GLY A 86 35.03 14.37 20.14
C GLY A 86 35.80 15.51 19.51
N THR A 87 36.04 16.57 20.27
CA THR A 87 37.35 17.26 20.42
C THR A 87 37.18 18.40 21.42
N LYS A 88 37.82 18.28 22.59
CA LYS A 88 38.14 19.42 23.43
C LYS A 88 39.51 19.94 22.99
N GLU A 89 39.53 21.09 22.33
CA GLU A 89 40.68 22.00 22.33
C GLU A 89 40.47 22.97 23.51
N ALA A 90 41.38 23.12 24.48
CA ALA A 90 42.77 23.56 24.49
C ALA A 90 42.87 25.04 24.89
N LYS A 91 43.62 25.23 25.99
CA LYS A 91 44.25 26.44 26.54
C LYS A 91 43.39 27.42 27.32
#